data_AF-A0A0B6XUR1-F1
#
_entry.id   AF-A0A0B6XUR1-F1
#
_cell.length_a   1.000
_cell.length_b   1.000
_cell.length_c   1.000
_cell.angle_alpha   90.00
_cell.angle_beta   90.00
_cell.angle_gamma   90.00
#
_symmetry.space_group_name_H-M   'P 1'
#
loop_
_entity.id
_entity.type
_entity.pdbx_description
1 polymer ?
#
loop_
_entity_poly.entity_id
_entity_poly.type
_entity_poly.pdbx_seq_one_letter_code
_entity_poly.pdbx_strand_id
1 'polypeptide(L)' 'LRMMQIGRQNGRMRPPIILLQEGTEQKQGKGQIISNIQACSVIADAIRTTLGPRGMDKLIVDKNGSNTISNDGATILR' A
#
# COMPACT_ATOMS: atom_id res chain seq x y z
N LEU A 1 4.60 -23.56 3.81
CA LEU A 1 4.86 -22.55 4.85
C LEU A 1 6.36 -22.33 4.99
N ARG A 2 6.85 -21.08 4.98
CA ARG A 2 8.29 -20.78 5.09
C ARG A 2 8.63 -20.51 6.56
N MET A 3 9.53 -21.31 7.15
CA MET A 3 9.95 -21.18 8.54
C MET A 3 11.05 -20.12 8.68
N MET A 4 10.88 -19.16 9.58
CA MET A 4 11.92 -18.18 9.94
C MET A 4 12.53 -18.57 11.28
N GLN A 5 13.81 -18.90 11.28
CA GLN A 5 14.56 -19.24 12.49
C GLN A 5 15.29 -17.98 12.98
N ILE A 6 14.82 -17.38 14.07
CA ILE A 6 15.48 -16.20 14.66
C ILE A 6 16.76 -16.69 15.36
N GLY A 7 17.90 -16.17 14.91
CA GLY A 7 19.20 -16.54 15.44
C GLY A 7 19.42 -16.05 16.88
N ARG A 8 19.77 -16.99 17.77
CA ARG A 8 20.64 -16.75 18.93
C ARG A 8 21.49 -18.00 19.16
N GLN A 9 22.75 -17.93 18.76
CA GLN A 9 23.76 -18.88 19.20
C GLN A 9 24.12 -18.56 20.66
N ASN A 10 23.66 -19.38 21.60
CA ASN A 10 24.40 -19.90 22.75
C ASN A 10 23.42 -20.45 23.82
N GLY A 11 23.49 -21.76 24.05
CA GLY A 11 22.95 -22.43 25.25
C GLY A 11 21.45 -22.76 25.22
N ARG A 12 21.12 -24.02 24.89
CA ARG A 12 19.88 -24.75 25.26
C ARG A 12 18.59 -23.91 25.38
N MET A 13 18.06 -23.44 24.26
CA MET A 13 16.61 -23.31 24.02
C MET A 13 16.37 -23.32 22.52
N ARG A 14 15.41 -24.12 22.05
CA ARG A 14 15.00 -24.14 20.63
C ARG A 14 14.45 -22.73 20.30
N PRO A 15 14.97 -22.03 19.28
CA PRO A 15 14.45 -20.71 18.93
C PRO A 15 12.95 -20.82 18.60
N PRO A 16 12.11 -19.87 19.02
CA PRO A 16 10.69 -19.89 18.71
C PRO A 16 10.50 -19.82 17.19
N ILE A 17 9.84 -20.84 16.63
CA ILE A 17 9.51 -20.90 15.20
C ILE A 17 8.23 -20.09 14.99
N ILE A 18 8.34 -18.96 14.30
CA ILE A 18 7.18 -18.17 13.90
C ILE A 18 6.68 -18.73 12.56
N LEU A 19 5.47 -19.29 12.58
CA LEU A 19 4.75 -19.75 11.39
C LEU A 19 4.07 -18.53 10.74
N LEU A 20 4.62 -18.05 9.63
CA LEU A 20 3.94 -17.07 8.80
C LEU A 20 2.98 -17.79 7.84
N GLN A 21 1.79 -17.23 7.63
CA GLN A 21 0.85 -17.74 6.63
C GLN A 21 1.51 -17.72 5.24
N GLU A 22 1.22 -18.72 4.42
CA GLU A 22 1.63 -18.73 3.00
C GLU A 22 1.09 -17.48 2.31
N GLY A 23 1.98 -16.72 1.66
CA GLY A 23 1.68 -15.43 1.04
C GLY A 23 2.14 -14.20 1.84
N THR A 24 2.72 -14.38 3.03
CA THR A 24 3.30 -13.25 3.78
C THR A 24 4.60 -12.76 3.10
N GLU A 25 4.50 -11.74 2.24
CA GLU A 25 5.66 -11.05 1.68
C GLU A 25 6.32 -10.18 2.76
N GLN A 26 7.53 -10.56 3.18
CA GLN A 26 8.33 -9.74 4.08
C GLN A 26 8.97 -8.58 3.30
N LYS A 27 8.22 -7.48 3.16
CA LYS A 27 8.77 -6.24 2.60
C LYS A 27 9.33 -5.36 3.70
N GLN A 28 10.63 -5.38 3.88
CA GLN A 28 11.33 -4.60 4.91
C GLN A 28 12.53 -3.85 4.32
N GLY A 29 13.03 -2.87 5.09
CA GLY A 29 14.20 -2.09 4.72
C GLY A 29 13.90 -0.89 3.81
N LYS A 30 14.97 -0.21 3.38
CA LYS A 30 14.90 1.06 2.62
C LYS A 30 14.10 0.94 1.31
N GLY A 31 14.19 -0.20 0.63
CA GLY A 31 13.43 -0.44 -0.60
C GLY A 31 11.92 -0.36 -0.39
N GLN A 32 11.41 -0.89 0.73
CA GLN A 32 9.98 -0.80 1.05
C GLN A 32 9.54 0.62 1.39
N ILE A 33 10.40 1.40 2.06
CA ILE A 33 10.11 2.81 2.35
C ILE A 33 9.97 3.60 1.04
N ILE A 34 10.89 3.41 0.09
CA ILE A 34 10.84 4.05 -1.22
C ILE A 34 9.56 3.63 -1.97
N SER A 35 9.22 2.34 -1.96
CA SER A 35 7.99 1.83 -2.58
C SER A 35 6.74 2.48 -1.98
N ASN A 36 6.67 2.64 -0.65
CA ASN A 36 5.56 3.31 0.00
C ASN A 36 5.46 4.80 -0.40
N ILE A 37 6.60 5.49 -0.47
CA ILE A 37 6.64 6.89 -0.92
C ILE A 37 6.11 6.99 -2.36
N GLN A 38 6.56 6.12 -3.26
CA GLN A 38 6.09 6.10 -4.64
C GLN A 38 4.59 5.83 -4.75
N ALA A 39 4.06 4.90 -3.95
CA ALA A 39 2.62 4.65 -3.91
C ALA A 39 1.83 5.91 -3.51
N CYS A 40 2.28 6.61 -2.46
CA CYS A 40 1.67 7.87 -2.05
C CYS A 40 1.79 8.97 -3.11
N SER A 41 2.93 9.06 -3.81
CA SER A 41 3.12 10.04 -4.89
C SER A 41 2.14 9.82 -6.03
N VAL A 42 1.91 8.56 -6.44
CA VAL A 42 0.93 8.23 -7.50
C VAL A 42 -0.48 8.65 -7.09
N ILE A 43 -0.86 8.39 -5.83
CA ILE A 43 -2.16 8.81 -5.30
C ILE A 43 -2.27 10.35 -5.30
N ALA A 44 -1.23 11.05 -4.86
CA ALA A 44 -1.21 12.51 -4.84
C ALA A 44 -1.34 13.09 -6.26
N ASP A 45 -0.66 12.52 -7.25
CA ASP A 45 -0.75 12.94 -8.64
C ASP A 45 -2.15 12.75 -9.24
N ALA A 46 -2.88 11.71 -8.82
CA ALA A 46 -4.24 11.47 -9.26
C ALA A 46 -5.21 12.57 -8.80
N ILE A 47 -5.04 13.07 -7.57
CA ILE A 47 -5.97 14.03 -6.95
C ILE A 47 -5.50 15.50 -7.04
N ARG A 48 -4.21 15.79 -7.27
CA ARG A 48 -3.70 17.18 -7.15
C ARG A 48 -4.42 18.19 -8.04
N THR A 49 -4.93 17.76 -9.19
CA THR A 49 -5.62 18.66 -10.12
C THR A 49 -7.01 19.07 -9.64
N THR A 50 -7.57 18.41 -8.63
CA THR A 50 -8.89 18.72 -8.08
C THR A 50 -8.82 19.77 -6.97
N LEU A 51 -7.61 20.20 -6.59
CA LEU A 51 -7.38 21.16 -5.52
C LEU A 51 -7.59 22.61 -5.96
N GLY A 52 -8.22 23.39 -5.08
CA GLY A 52 -8.42 24.83 -5.25
C GLY A 52 -9.73 25.21 -5.94
N PRO A 53 -10.04 26.53 -6.02
CA PRO A 53 -11.32 27.02 -6.54
C PRO A 53 -11.52 26.77 -8.04
N ARG A 54 -10.47 26.35 -8.76
CA ARG A 54 -10.49 25.93 -10.16
C ARG A 54 -10.03 24.48 -10.32
N GLY A 55 -10.27 23.65 -9.30
CA GLY A 55 -10.01 22.22 -9.37
C GLY A 55 -10.76 21.56 -10.52
N MET A 56 -10.11 20.64 -11.21
CA MET A 56 -10.72 19.87 -12.29
C MET A 56 -11.54 18.70 -11.74
N ASP A 57 -12.72 18.48 -12.29
CA ASP A 57 -13.48 17.27 -12.03
C ASP A 57 -12.79 16.06 -12.68
N LYS A 58 -12.93 14.90 -12.03
CA LYS A 58 -12.52 13.60 -12.57
C LYS A 58 -13.75 12.82 -12.98
N LEU A 59 -13.71 12.25 -14.19
CA LEU A 59 -14.65 11.21 -14.63
C LEU A 59 -14.07 9.86 -14.23
N ILE A 60 -14.72 9.19 -13.29
CA ILE A 60 -14.37 7.86 -12.80
C ILE A 60 -15.34 6.87 -13.43
N VAL A 61 -14.80 5.79 -14.00
CA VAL A 61 -15.57 4.70 -14.61
C VAL A 61 -15.27 3.44 -13.82
N ASP A 62 -16.27 2.88 -13.14
CA ASP A 62 -16.14 1.62 -12.45
C ASP A 62 -16.15 0.45 -13.45
N LYS A 63 -15.63 -0.71 -13.05
CA LYS A 63 -15.63 -1.96 -13.82
C LYS A 63 -17.02 -2.39 -14.26
N ASN A 64 -18.05 -2.00 -13.50
CA ASN A 64 -19.45 -2.28 -13.80
C ASN A 64 -20.08 -1.28 -14.79
N GLY A 65 -19.31 -0.30 -15.29
CA GLY A 65 -19.77 0.70 -16.25
C GLY A 65 -20.54 1.88 -15.66
N SER A 66 -20.59 2.01 -14.32
CA SER A 66 -21.12 3.21 -13.67
C SER A 66 -20.12 4.35 -13.73
N ASN A 67 -20.61 5.55 -14.03
CA ASN A 67 -19.79 6.75 -14.17
C ASN A 67 -20.07 7.72 -13.02
N THR A 68 -19.01 8.24 -12.40
CA THR A 68 -19.07 9.27 -11.36
C THR A 68 -18.19 10.44 -11.76
N ILE A 69 -18.73 11.66 -11.75
CA ILE A 69 -17.96 12.89 -11.95
C ILE A 69 -17.82 13.58 -10.60
N SER A 70 -16.58 13.79 -10.14
CA SER A 70 -16.33 14.48 -8.87
C SER A 70 -14.94 15.14 -8.81
N ASN A 71 -14.84 16.25 -8.08
CA ASN A 71 -13.56 16.85 -7.67
C ASN A 71 -13.21 16.55 -6.20
N ASP A 72 -14.11 15.92 -5.44
CA ASP A 72 -13.84 15.54 -4.06
C ASP A 72 -12.86 14.37 -4.01
N GLY A 73 -11.69 14.61 -3.39
CA GLY A 73 -10.63 13.62 -3.26
C GLY A 73 -11.07 12.36 -2.50
N ALA A 74 -11.95 12.48 -1.51
CA ALA A 74 -12.44 11.31 -0.78
C ALA A 74 -13.30 10.41 -1.67
N THR A 75 -14.16 11.01 -2.49
CA THR A 75 -14.96 10.29 -3.49
C THR A 75 -14.09 9.62 -4.56
N ILE A 76 -13.00 10.29 -4.99
CA ILE A 76 -12.09 9.75 -6.02
C ILE A 76 -11.30 8.52 -5.51
N LEU A 77 -10.99 8.45 -4.22
CA LEU A 77 -10.18 7.38 -3.62
C LEU A 77 -10.98 6.17 -3.13
N ARG A 78 -12.32 6.20 -3.27
CA ARG A 78 -13.22 5.16 -2.79
C ARG A 78 -13.36 4.02 -3.81
#